data_AF-A0A517ZXM3-F1
#
_entry.id   AF-A0A517ZXM3-F1
#
_cell.length_a   1.000
_cell.length_b   1.000
_cell.length_c   1.000
_cell.angle_alpha   90.00
_cell.angle_beta   90.00
_cell.angle_gamma   90.00
#
_symmetry.space_group_name_H-M   'P 1'
#
loop_
_entity.id
_entity.type
_entity.pdbx_description
1 polymer ?
#
loop_
_entity_poly.entity_id
_entity_poly.type
_entity_poly.pdbx_seq_one_letter_code
_entity_poly.pdbx_strand_id
1 'polypeptide(L)'
;MPNFASVPVQHYQWAGLDFMFDADGTPVLLEANRCSHMLWEYLLLYKNDMPFRHTAEVLNAADGPTCLMWRRNDPLPDADEDACWIAGHLRLHLDRELVICHVEDNQQDSHELLTRKGNRVRPGSIFRWWYDLPWSYERSGVRVINPNAAWVAVRDKLDCYTALKSATSFRVPRSFAVETPSEAAAILSAHPNLFERGYVIKPRVGFGGHGVQVADPHDPPQSFFGNHLLSERIIPQLRDGNFWDVRLFVMAGRYLGGVLRTSPGAVTNVFQGGTPQRLDDETAAALQAPALEAVQLLDAAAEAVHCLPHPPATDLTNVEY
;
A
#
# COMPACT_ATOMS: atom_id res chain seq x y z
N MET A 1 16.35 -9.55 -16.68
CA MET A 1 15.81 -8.46 -15.85
C MET A 1 16.98 -7.76 -15.17
N PRO A 2 16.94 -6.45 -14.94
CA PRO A 2 17.98 -5.73 -14.21
C PRO A 2 18.20 -6.37 -12.83
N ASN A 3 19.45 -6.40 -12.36
CA ASN A 3 19.75 -6.81 -10.99
C ASN A 3 19.39 -5.64 -10.06
N PHE A 4 18.18 -5.66 -9.52
CA PHE A 4 17.69 -4.60 -8.65
C PHE A 4 18.34 -4.68 -7.26
N ALA A 5 18.59 -3.52 -6.66
CA ALA A 5 19.13 -3.44 -5.30
C ALA A 5 18.11 -3.92 -4.26
N SER A 6 18.62 -4.29 -3.08
CA SER A 6 17.82 -4.68 -1.93
C SER A 6 18.22 -3.90 -0.69
N VAL A 7 17.26 -3.70 0.20
CA VAL A 7 17.45 -3.10 1.52
C VAL A 7 16.93 -4.05 2.61
N PRO A 8 17.53 -4.08 3.79
CA PRO A 8 16.99 -4.86 4.90
C PRO A 8 15.65 -4.26 5.36
N VAL A 9 14.66 -5.12 5.55
CA VAL A 9 13.34 -4.77 6.10
C VAL A 9 12.87 -5.86 7.06
N GLN A 10 12.17 -5.48 8.12
CA GLN A 10 11.62 -6.43 9.11
C GLN A 10 10.11 -6.56 9.00
N HIS A 11 9.41 -5.44 8.84
CA HIS A 11 7.95 -5.33 8.93
C HIS A 11 7.29 -5.11 7.57
N TYR A 12 7.77 -4.18 6.76
CA TYR A 12 7.09 -3.78 5.52
C TYR A 12 7.53 -4.63 4.31
N GLN A 13 7.24 -5.93 4.40
CA GLN A 13 7.72 -6.98 3.49
C GLN A 13 6.97 -7.02 2.14
N TRP A 14 5.74 -6.51 2.09
CA TRP A 14 4.89 -6.53 0.89
C TRP A 14 4.38 -5.12 0.58
N ALA A 15 5.24 -4.29 -0.02
CA ALA A 15 4.96 -2.88 -0.23
C ALA A 15 4.45 -2.61 -1.65
N GLY A 16 3.37 -1.84 -1.72
CA GLY A 16 2.89 -1.19 -2.94
C GLY A 16 2.99 0.33 -2.75
N LEU A 17 3.68 1.01 -3.65
CA LEU A 17 3.92 2.45 -3.56
C LEU A 17 3.42 3.15 -4.82
N ASP A 18 2.63 4.20 -4.66
CA ASP A 18 2.19 5.05 -5.76
C ASP A 18 3.13 6.26 -5.87
N PHE A 19 3.80 6.39 -7.02
CA PHE A 19 4.69 7.50 -7.34
C PHE A 19 4.21 8.24 -8.58
N MET A 20 4.59 9.50 -8.69
CA MET A 20 4.60 10.23 -9.94
C MET A 20 5.81 11.16 -9.98
N PHE A 21 6.11 11.71 -11.15
CA PHE A 21 7.10 12.76 -11.28
C PHE A 21 6.39 14.12 -11.33
N ASP A 22 6.95 15.12 -10.64
CA ASP A 22 6.54 16.50 -10.86
C ASP A 22 7.16 17.05 -12.15
N ALA A 23 6.79 18.26 -12.56
CA ALA A 23 7.19 18.88 -13.82
C ALA A 23 8.72 19.06 -13.95
N ASP A 24 9.43 19.17 -12.82
CA ASP A 24 10.89 19.28 -12.73
C ASP A 24 11.61 17.91 -12.75
N GLY A 25 10.87 16.80 -12.85
CA GLY A 25 11.42 15.45 -12.81
C GLY A 25 11.71 14.94 -11.40
N THR A 26 11.29 15.63 -10.35
CA THR A 26 11.41 15.13 -8.97
C THR A 26 10.41 14.01 -8.72
N PRO A 27 10.84 12.82 -8.21
CA PRO A 27 9.92 11.79 -7.76
C PRO A 27 9.09 12.26 -6.55
N VAL A 28 7.79 12.01 -6.61
CA VAL A 28 6.84 12.33 -5.55
C VAL A 28 6.08 11.07 -5.14
N LEU A 29 6.18 10.68 -3.87
CA LEU A 29 5.40 9.59 -3.31
C LEU A 29 3.98 10.08 -2.98
N LEU A 30 2.99 9.51 -3.64
CA LEU A 30 1.57 9.84 -3.48
C LEU A 30 0.89 9.03 -2.39
N GLU A 31 1.23 7.74 -2.30
CA GLU A 31 0.62 6.82 -1.34
C GLU A 31 1.53 5.60 -1.11
N ALA A 32 1.56 5.11 0.12
CA ALA A 32 2.08 3.78 0.44
C ALA A 32 0.91 2.92 0.92
N ASN A 33 0.79 1.70 0.39
CA ASN A 33 -0.34 0.83 0.71
C ASN A 33 0.04 -0.24 1.71
N ARG A 34 -0.92 -0.59 2.57
CA ARG A 34 -0.80 -1.69 3.54
C ARG A 34 -0.46 -3.04 2.91
N CYS A 35 -0.81 -3.22 1.64
CA CYS A 35 -0.40 -4.30 0.77
C CYS A 35 -0.34 -3.82 -0.68
N SER A 36 0.48 -4.45 -1.51
CA SER A 36 0.46 -4.19 -2.94
C SER A 36 -0.77 -4.83 -3.58
N HIS A 37 -1.64 -4.00 -4.12
CA HIS A 37 -2.63 -4.37 -5.13
C HIS A 37 -2.00 -4.31 -6.53
N MET A 38 -2.71 -4.84 -7.53
CA MET A 38 -2.31 -4.90 -8.94
C MET A 38 -1.22 -5.92 -9.28
N LEU A 39 -1.15 -6.99 -8.51
CA LEU A 39 -0.21 -8.07 -8.80
C LEU A 39 -0.68 -8.93 -9.97
N TRP A 40 -1.99 -9.01 -10.21
CA TRP A 40 -2.52 -9.62 -11.41
C TRP A 40 -2.00 -8.93 -12.67
N GLU A 41 -2.09 -7.60 -12.75
CA GLU A 41 -1.55 -6.81 -13.86
C GLU A 41 -0.03 -6.98 -13.97
N TYR A 42 0.69 -7.00 -12.84
CA TYR A 42 2.12 -7.28 -12.83
C TYR A 42 2.42 -8.65 -13.47
N LEU A 43 1.71 -9.71 -13.08
CA LEU A 43 1.89 -11.04 -13.68
C LEU A 43 1.57 -11.05 -15.17
N LEU A 44 0.50 -10.39 -15.60
CA LEU A 44 0.12 -10.33 -17.02
C LEU A 44 1.17 -9.61 -17.87
N LEU A 45 1.68 -8.49 -17.37
CA LEU A 45 2.63 -7.62 -18.08
C LEU A 45 4.05 -8.20 -18.08
N TYR A 46 4.49 -8.79 -16.97
CA TYR A 46 5.87 -9.26 -16.81
C TYR A 46 6.04 -10.77 -16.94
N LYS A 47 4.95 -11.55 -16.84
CA LYS A 47 4.96 -13.03 -16.80
C LYS A 47 5.97 -13.57 -15.78
N ASN A 48 5.94 -12.98 -14.60
CA ASN A 48 6.98 -13.13 -13.59
C ASN A 48 6.40 -13.26 -12.19
N ASP A 49 6.68 -14.36 -11.50
CA ASP A 49 6.17 -14.69 -10.16
C ASP A 49 7.09 -14.23 -9.02
N MET A 50 8.15 -13.47 -9.30
CA MET A 50 9.11 -12.99 -8.30
C MET A 50 8.50 -12.32 -7.06
N PRO A 51 7.38 -11.56 -7.11
CA PRO A 51 6.72 -11.08 -5.90
C PRO A 51 6.39 -12.21 -4.91
N PHE A 52 5.79 -13.29 -5.42
CA PHE A 52 5.39 -14.44 -4.60
C PHE A 52 6.59 -15.24 -4.11
N ARG A 53 7.64 -15.40 -4.93
CA ARG A 53 8.88 -16.05 -4.51
C ARG A 53 9.50 -15.35 -3.30
N HIS A 54 9.70 -14.04 -3.36
CA HIS A 54 10.32 -13.29 -2.26
C HIS A 54 9.48 -13.30 -0.99
N THR A 55 8.16 -13.30 -1.14
CA THR A 55 7.27 -13.44 0.02
C THR A 55 7.32 -14.83 0.61
N ALA A 56 7.36 -15.87 -0.22
CA ALA A 56 7.53 -17.24 0.26
C ALA A 56 8.87 -17.42 0.99
N GLU A 57 9.96 -16.78 0.55
CA GLU A 57 11.25 -16.77 1.27
C GLU A 57 11.08 -16.27 2.71
N VAL A 58 10.32 -15.18 2.93
CA VAL A 58 10.04 -14.66 4.28
C VAL A 58 9.14 -15.60 5.08
N LEU A 59 8.13 -16.20 4.44
CA LEU A 59 7.19 -17.11 5.11
C LEU A 59 7.85 -18.44 5.50
N ASN A 60 8.75 -18.98 4.67
CA ASN A 60 9.48 -20.23 4.88
C ASN A 60 10.52 -20.12 6.00
N ALA A 61 11.02 -18.91 6.26
CA ALA A 61 11.98 -18.65 7.33
C ALA A 61 11.42 -18.86 8.75
N ALA A 62 10.09 -18.94 8.90
CA ALA A 62 9.46 -19.24 10.17
C ALA A 62 9.30 -20.76 10.40
N ASP A 63 9.46 -21.19 11.66
CA ASP A 63 9.15 -22.56 12.07
C ASP A 63 7.63 -22.75 12.22
N GLY A 64 7.09 -23.85 11.69
CA GLY A 64 5.66 -24.19 11.79
C GLY A 64 4.82 -23.87 10.54
N PRO A 65 3.51 -24.18 10.56
CA PRO A 65 2.67 -24.07 9.36
C PRO A 65 2.57 -22.65 8.81
N THR A 66 2.65 -22.52 7.48
CA THR A 66 2.36 -21.26 6.78
C THR A 66 0.86 -21.18 6.55
N CYS A 67 0.25 -20.09 7.01
CA CYS A 67 -1.18 -19.86 6.89
C CYS A 67 -1.48 -18.68 5.94
N LEU A 68 -2.56 -18.79 5.17
CA LEU A 68 -3.13 -17.72 4.37
C LEU A 68 -4.49 -17.32 4.95
N MET A 69 -4.65 -16.04 5.28
CA MET A 69 -5.94 -15.48 5.71
C MET A 69 -6.80 -15.10 4.50
N TRP A 70 -8.06 -15.52 4.51
CA TRP A 70 -9.02 -15.27 3.42
C TRP A 70 -10.44 -14.99 3.91
N ARG A 71 -11.19 -14.13 3.20
CA ARG A 71 -12.60 -13.80 3.52
C ARG A 71 -13.57 -14.70 2.74
N ARG A 72 -14.59 -15.28 3.39
CA ARG A 72 -15.48 -16.30 2.75
C ARG A 72 -16.29 -15.77 1.57
N ASN A 73 -16.65 -14.50 1.61
CA ASN A 73 -17.41 -13.81 0.57
C ASN A 73 -16.72 -12.48 0.31
N ASP A 74 -15.50 -12.53 -0.25
CA ASP A 74 -14.85 -11.28 -0.63
C ASP A 74 -15.81 -10.52 -1.58
N PRO A 75 -16.30 -9.33 -1.21
CA PRO A 75 -17.41 -8.66 -1.87
C PRO A 75 -17.05 -8.12 -3.27
N LEU A 76 -15.83 -8.38 -3.74
CA LEU A 76 -15.38 -8.07 -5.09
C LEU A 76 -15.60 -9.30 -5.98
N PRO A 77 -16.75 -9.42 -6.68
CA PRO A 77 -17.04 -10.54 -7.58
C PRO A 77 -16.03 -10.66 -8.74
N ASP A 78 -15.23 -9.62 -8.98
CA ASP A 78 -14.12 -9.53 -9.94
C ASP A 78 -12.75 -9.39 -9.24
N ALA A 79 -12.58 -9.84 -8.00
CA ALA A 79 -11.24 -9.98 -7.43
C ALA A 79 -10.49 -11.07 -8.19
N ASP A 80 -9.86 -10.70 -9.32
CA ASP A 80 -8.88 -11.51 -10.04
C ASP A 80 -7.74 -12.00 -9.11
N GLU A 81 -7.61 -11.39 -7.91
CA GLU A 81 -6.79 -11.82 -6.79
C GLU A 81 -7.56 -12.64 -5.71
N ASP A 82 -8.46 -13.56 -6.09
CA ASP A 82 -9.07 -14.51 -5.14
C ASP A 82 -7.96 -15.29 -4.40
N ALA A 83 -8.15 -15.66 -3.13
CA ALA A 83 -7.20 -16.47 -2.36
C ALA A 83 -6.74 -17.70 -3.11
N CYS A 84 -7.56 -18.28 -3.98
CA CYS A 84 -7.15 -19.41 -4.82
C CYS A 84 -5.97 -19.05 -5.73
N TRP A 85 -5.95 -17.84 -6.29
CA TRP A 85 -4.87 -17.34 -7.14
C TRP A 85 -3.62 -16.99 -6.33
N ILE A 86 -3.73 -16.17 -5.26
CA ILE A 86 -2.58 -15.84 -4.39
C ILE A 86 -1.99 -17.13 -3.80
N ALA A 87 -2.83 -18.02 -3.26
CA ALA A 87 -2.41 -19.32 -2.76
C ALA A 87 -1.75 -20.16 -3.84
N GLY A 88 -2.30 -20.13 -5.06
CA GLY A 88 -1.75 -20.84 -6.22
C GLY A 88 -0.31 -20.44 -6.48
N HIS A 89 -0.02 -19.15 -6.56
CA HIS A 89 1.34 -18.64 -6.79
C HIS A 89 2.27 -18.85 -5.58
N LEU A 90 1.80 -18.59 -4.35
CA LEU A 90 2.62 -18.84 -3.16
C LEU A 90 3.01 -20.31 -3.03
N ARG A 91 2.09 -21.25 -3.30
CA ARG A 91 2.35 -22.70 -3.22
C ARG A 91 3.48 -23.18 -4.12
N LEU A 92 3.79 -22.47 -5.21
CA LEU A 92 4.91 -22.80 -6.10
C LEU A 92 6.27 -22.58 -5.42
N HIS A 93 6.31 -21.81 -4.34
CA HIS A 93 7.55 -21.36 -3.71
C HIS A 93 7.63 -21.66 -2.19
N LEU A 94 6.54 -22.16 -1.59
CA LEU A 94 6.53 -22.56 -0.19
C LEU A 94 7.13 -23.96 -0.01
N ASP A 95 7.92 -24.14 1.04
CA ASP A 95 8.57 -25.43 1.35
C ASP A 95 7.61 -26.41 2.03
N ARG A 96 6.40 -25.95 2.37
CA ARG A 96 5.39 -26.68 3.13
C ARG A 96 3.98 -26.37 2.62
N GLU A 97 3.02 -27.24 2.96
CA GLU A 97 1.63 -27.04 2.56
C GLU A 97 1.08 -25.72 3.14
N LEU A 98 0.46 -24.93 2.28
CA LEU A 98 -0.22 -23.70 2.68
C LEU A 98 -1.60 -24.01 3.28
N VAL A 99 -1.78 -23.62 4.55
CA VAL A 99 -3.03 -23.78 5.29
C VAL A 99 -3.92 -22.56 5.09
N ILE A 100 -5.16 -22.75 4.64
CA ILE A 100 -6.11 -21.64 4.45
C ILE A 100 -6.99 -21.49 5.70
N CYS A 101 -7.08 -20.26 6.20
CA CYS A 101 -7.87 -19.88 7.37
C CYS A 101 -8.83 -18.73 7.00
N HIS A 102 -10.05 -18.76 7.55
CA HIS A 102 -11.03 -17.71 7.26
C HIS A 102 -10.88 -16.53 8.22
N VAL A 103 -10.86 -15.31 7.69
CA VAL A 103 -10.74 -14.07 8.48
C VAL A 103 -11.83 -14.03 9.54
N GLU A 104 -13.07 -14.32 9.17
CA GLU A 104 -14.26 -14.24 10.03
C GLU A 104 -14.19 -15.16 11.26
N ASP A 105 -13.49 -16.30 11.15
CA ASP A 105 -13.34 -17.25 12.26
C ASP A 105 -12.21 -16.88 13.22
N ASN A 106 -11.36 -15.94 12.83
CA ASN A 106 -10.06 -15.69 13.45
C ASN A 106 -9.91 -14.22 13.92
N GLN A 107 -11.02 -13.56 14.22
CA GLN A 107 -11.06 -12.17 14.71
C GLN A 107 -10.85 -12.02 16.21
N GLN A 108 -10.85 -13.12 16.96
CA GLN A 108 -10.61 -13.10 18.40
C GLN A 108 -9.14 -13.32 18.73
N ASP A 109 -8.70 -12.76 19.84
CA ASP A 109 -7.33 -12.96 20.34
C ASP A 109 -7.05 -14.46 20.54
N SER A 110 -5.98 -14.96 19.90
CA SER A 110 -5.60 -16.36 19.96
C SER A 110 -4.14 -16.57 19.57
N HIS A 111 -3.63 -17.76 19.88
CA HIS A 111 -2.33 -18.26 19.40
C HIS A 111 -2.50 -19.37 18.35
N GLU A 112 -3.74 -19.70 17.99
CA GLU A 112 -4.08 -20.71 17.01
C GLU A 112 -5.12 -20.17 16.03
N LEU A 113 -4.99 -20.54 14.76
CA LEU A 113 -5.96 -20.26 13.72
C LEU A 113 -6.94 -21.43 13.56
N LEU A 114 -8.23 -21.14 13.42
CA LEU A 114 -9.21 -22.07 12.89
C LEU A 114 -9.08 -22.12 11.37
N THR A 115 -8.68 -23.29 10.88
CA THR A 115 -8.52 -23.56 9.45
C THR A 115 -9.87 -23.73 8.76
N ARG A 116 -9.91 -23.58 7.43
CA ARG A 116 -11.09 -23.86 6.60
C ARG A 116 -11.64 -25.28 6.77
N LYS A 117 -10.81 -26.24 7.20
CA LYS A 117 -11.20 -27.64 7.45
C LYS A 117 -11.74 -27.87 8.87
N GLY A 118 -11.80 -26.83 9.72
CA GLY A 118 -12.27 -26.92 11.10
C GLY A 118 -11.21 -27.33 12.13
N ASN A 119 -9.97 -27.58 11.70
CA ASN A 119 -8.85 -27.88 12.61
C ASN A 119 -8.26 -26.59 13.19
N ARG A 120 -7.67 -26.66 14.39
CA ARG A 120 -6.84 -25.59 14.97
C ARG A 120 -5.37 -25.82 14.66
N VAL A 121 -4.64 -24.74 14.37
CA VAL A 121 -3.21 -24.79 14.09
C VAL A 121 -2.50 -23.60 14.73
N ARG A 122 -1.34 -23.83 15.37
CA ARG A 122 -0.43 -22.75 15.76
C ARG A 122 0.41 -22.36 14.53
N PRO A 123 0.21 -21.18 13.93
CA PRO A 123 0.96 -20.77 12.74
C PRO A 123 2.42 -20.46 13.07
N GLY A 124 3.31 -20.77 12.14
CA GLY A 124 4.67 -20.20 12.12
C GLY A 124 4.70 -18.85 11.42
N SER A 125 4.01 -18.79 10.29
CA SER A 125 3.84 -17.58 9.50
C SER A 125 2.41 -17.42 8.99
N ILE A 126 2.00 -16.17 8.80
CA ILE A 126 0.70 -15.78 8.28
C ILE A 126 0.92 -14.79 7.15
N PHE A 127 0.46 -15.13 5.95
CA PHE A 127 0.21 -14.14 4.91
C PHE A 127 -1.24 -13.66 5.02
N ARG A 128 -1.42 -12.35 5.06
CA ARG A 128 -2.72 -11.72 4.93
C ARG A 128 -2.62 -10.65 3.85
N TRP A 129 -3.62 -10.57 3.00
CA TRP A 129 -3.62 -9.59 1.92
C TRP A 129 -3.91 -8.20 2.47
N TRP A 130 -5.19 -7.91 2.71
CA TRP A 130 -5.68 -6.60 3.16
C TRP A 130 -6.69 -6.73 4.31
N TYR A 131 -6.61 -7.83 5.04
CA TYR A 131 -7.53 -8.17 6.14
C TYR A 131 -6.90 -7.92 7.50
N ASP A 132 -7.76 -7.54 8.45
CA ASP A 132 -7.38 -7.41 9.84
C ASP A 132 -6.98 -8.74 10.47
N LEU A 133 -6.10 -8.63 11.45
CA LEU A 133 -5.64 -9.74 12.25
C LEU A 133 -5.40 -9.24 13.68
N PRO A 134 -5.84 -9.98 14.71
CA PRO A 134 -5.52 -9.67 16.11
C PRO A 134 -4.02 -9.55 16.37
N TRP A 135 -3.63 -8.61 17.23
CA TRP A 135 -2.23 -8.42 17.65
C TRP A 135 -1.64 -9.62 18.42
N SER A 136 -2.48 -10.52 18.93
CA SER A 136 -2.02 -11.73 19.65
C SER A 136 -1.10 -12.63 18.81
N TYR A 137 -1.28 -12.72 17.49
CA TYR A 137 -0.40 -13.51 16.63
C TYR A 137 1.01 -12.93 16.61
N GLU A 138 1.15 -11.62 16.35
CA GLU A 138 2.45 -10.92 16.37
C GLU A 138 3.10 -10.98 17.76
N ARG A 139 2.33 -10.75 18.83
CA ARG A 139 2.82 -10.85 20.22
C ARG A 139 3.33 -12.26 20.57
N SER A 140 2.79 -13.29 19.93
CA SER A 140 3.25 -14.67 20.11
C SER A 140 4.44 -15.07 19.24
N GLY A 141 5.02 -14.11 18.51
CA GLY A 141 6.20 -14.31 17.65
C GLY A 141 5.88 -14.90 16.28
N VAL A 142 4.60 -14.97 15.90
CA VAL A 142 4.20 -15.42 14.56
C VAL A 142 4.65 -14.39 13.53
N ARG A 143 5.27 -14.85 12.44
CA ARG A 143 5.67 -13.98 11.34
C ARG A 143 4.44 -13.58 10.51
N VAL A 144 4.03 -12.32 10.52
CA VAL A 144 2.88 -11.83 9.75
C VAL A 144 3.35 -10.93 8.60
N ILE A 145 2.83 -11.15 7.39
CA ILE A 145 3.07 -10.30 6.21
C ILE A 145 1.74 -9.67 5.76
N ASN A 146 1.61 -8.34 5.70
CA ASN A 146 2.36 -7.37 6.51
C ASN A 146 1.82 -7.35 7.95
N PRO A 147 2.64 -7.09 8.98
CA PRO A 147 2.18 -6.99 10.36
C PRO A 147 1.30 -5.74 10.56
N ASN A 148 0.55 -5.71 11.66
CA ASN A 148 -0.32 -4.61 12.06
C ASN A 148 0.47 -3.32 12.23
N ALA A 149 1.71 -3.42 12.71
CA ALA A 149 2.59 -2.27 12.85
C ALA A 149 2.85 -1.56 11.51
N ALA A 150 3.12 -2.34 10.44
CA ALA A 150 3.28 -1.78 9.09
C ALA A 150 1.99 -1.17 8.56
N TRP A 151 0.84 -1.80 8.84
CA TRP A 151 -0.45 -1.25 8.48
C TRP A 151 -0.73 0.10 9.15
N VAL A 152 -0.52 0.20 10.46
CA VAL A 152 -0.70 1.46 11.20
C VAL A 152 0.22 2.54 10.64
N ALA A 153 1.47 2.20 10.32
CA ALA A 153 2.44 3.15 9.77
C ALA A 153 2.04 3.75 8.41
N VAL A 154 1.28 3.02 7.58
CA VAL A 154 0.92 3.46 6.22
C VAL A 154 -0.55 3.81 6.02
N ARG A 155 -1.43 3.48 6.98
CA ARG A 155 -2.89 3.65 6.84
C ARG A 155 -3.31 5.12 6.73
N ASP A 156 -2.72 5.99 7.55
CA ASP A 156 -3.01 7.41 7.54
C ASP A 156 -1.99 8.14 6.66
N LYS A 157 -2.47 8.80 5.60
CA LYS A 157 -1.61 9.46 4.62
C LYS A 157 -0.74 10.58 5.22
N LEU A 158 -1.23 11.30 6.23
CA LEU A 158 -0.47 12.39 6.86
C LEU A 158 0.62 11.86 7.80
N ASP A 159 0.32 10.80 8.55
CA ASP A 159 1.30 10.14 9.41
C ASP A 159 2.37 9.45 8.56
N CYS A 160 1.96 8.79 7.47
CA CYS A 160 2.85 8.23 6.46
C CYS A 160 3.78 9.32 5.88
N TYR A 161 3.25 10.46 5.41
CA TYR A 161 4.07 11.57 4.94
C TYR A 161 5.01 12.11 6.02
N THR A 162 4.60 12.05 7.29
CA THR A 162 5.44 12.41 8.42
C THR A 162 6.63 11.47 8.61
N ALA A 163 6.43 10.16 8.49
CA ALA A 163 7.52 9.19 8.53
C ALA A 163 8.51 9.36 7.36
N LEU A 164 8.05 9.90 6.23
CA LEU A 164 8.83 10.09 5.01
C LEU A 164 9.55 11.45 4.91
N LYS A 165 9.44 12.32 5.92
CA LYS A 165 9.99 13.70 5.89
C LYS A 165 11.49 13.77 5.67
N SER A 166 12.24 12.74 6.09
CA SER A 166 13.69 12.67 5.97
C SER A 166 14.17 12.06 4.65
N ALA A 167 13.26 11.75 3.73
CA ALA A 167 13.62 11.22 2.42
C ALA A 167 14.49 12.22 1.64
N THR A 168 15.45 11.68 0.89
CA THR A 168 16.43 12.45 0.13
C THR A 168 16.34 12.21 -1.37
N SER A 169 15.82 11.06 -1.80
CA SER A 169 15.66 10.71 -3.22
C SER A 169 14.27 11.01 -3.79
N PHE A 170 13.32 11.40 -2.95
CA PHE A 170 11.97 11.82 -3.33
C PHE A 170 11.40 12.81 -2.33
N ARG A 171 10.26 13.40 -2.67
CA ARG A 171 9.45 14.21 -1.73
C ARG A 171 8.05 13.63 -1.58
N VAL A 172 7.34 14.08 -0.55
CA VAL A 172 5.88 13.92 -0.44
C VAL A 172 5.20 15.25 -0.74
N PRO A 173 3.93 15.26 -1.17
CA PRO A 173 3.17 16.50 -1.28
C PRO A 173 3.13 17.23 0.06
N ARG A 174 3.30 18.55 0.03
CA ARG A 174 2.98 19.38 1.20
C ARG A 174 1.48 19.35 1.44
N SER A 175 1.09 18.96 2.65
CA SER A 175 -0.31 18.65 2.96
C SER A 175 -0.73 19.10 4.36
N PHE A 176 -2.04 19.29 4.52
CA PHE A 176 -2.71 19.68 5.76
C PHE A 176 -3.90 18.75 6.00
N ALA A 177 -4.16 18.42 7.27
CA ALA A 177 -5.43 17.80 7.66
C ALA A 177 -6.54 18.86 7.59
N VAL A 178 -7.69 18.46 7.04
CA VAL A 178 -8.91 19.28 6.96
C VAL A 178 -10.13 18.38 7.20
N GLU A 179 -11.14 18.90 7.88
CA GLU A 179 -12.39 18.18 8.13
C GLU A 179 -13.58 18.81 7.39
N THR A 180 -13.43 20.07 6.95
CA THR A 180 -14.50 20.79 6.23
C THR A 180 -13.99 21.58 5.01
N PRO A 181 -14.86 21.85 4.01
CA PRO A 181 -14.53 22.71 2.88
C PRO A 181 -14.12 24.14 3.29
N SER A 182 -14.69 24.66 4.38
CA SER A 182 -14.37 26.01 4.89
C SER A 182 -12.94 26.08 5.44
N GLU A 183 -12.48 25.04 6.14
CA GLU A 183 -11.10 24.94 6.60
C GLU A 183 -10.14 24.83 5.43
N ALA A 184 -10.46 24.00 4.44
CA ALA A 184 -9.67 23.89 3.21
C ALA A 184 -9.55 25.25 2.51
N ALA A 185 -10.65 25.99 2.34
CA ALA A 185 -10.65 27.32 1.74
C ALA A 185 -9.79 28.32 2.53
N ALA A 186 -9.82 28.28 3.86
CA ALA A 186 -8.98 29.13 4.70
C ALA A 186 -7.48 28.83 4.52
N ILE A 187 -7.10 27.56 4.44
CA ILE A 187 -5.70 27.14 4.20
C ILE A 187 -5.25 27.54 2.79
N LEU A 188 -6.08 27.34 1.76
CA LEU A 188 -5.79 27.77 0.39
C LEU A 188 -5.50 29.28 0.33
N SER A 189 -6.32 30.08 1.04
CA SER A 189 -6.15 31.54 1.13
C SER A 189 -4.90 31.95 1.92
N ALA A 190 -4.55 31.21 2.98
CA ALA A 190 -3.37 31.50 3.79
C ALA A 190 -2.04 31.12 3.12
N HIS A 191 -2.07 30.22 2.12
CA HIS A 191 -0.87 29.70 1.46
C HIS A 191 -0.97 29.78 -0.08
N PRO A 192 -1.18 30.96 -0.68
CA PRO A 192 -1.46 31.10 -2.12
C PRO A 192 -0.33 30.55 -3.01
N ASN A 193 0.93 30.77 -2.62
CA ASN A 193 2.10 30.29 -3.37
C ASN A 193 2.22 28.76 -3.36
N LEU A 194 1.69 28.10 -2.32
CA LEU A 194 1.74 26.64 -2.23
C LEU A 194 0.77 25.98 -3.20
N PHE A 195 -0.37 26.61 -3.42
CA PHE A 195 -1.48 26.08 -4.21
C PHE A 195 -1.61 26.79 -5.56
N GLU A 196 -0.57 27.50 -6.01
CA GLU A 196 -0.56 28.25 -7.28
C GLU A 196 -0.78 27.36 -8.51
N ARG A 197 -0.53 26.05 -8.37
CA ARG A 197 -0.71 25.00 -9.39
C ARG A 197 -1.97 24.17 -9.17
N GLY A 198 -2.78 24.52 -8.18
CA GLY A 198 -3.99 23.81 -7.78
C GLY A 198 -3.78 22.97 -6.53
N TYR A 199 -4.77 22.17 -6.21
CA TYR A 199 -4.76 21.34 -5.02
C TYR A 199 -5.43 19.99 -5.23
N VAL A 200 -5.17 19.09 -4.27
CA VAL A 200 -5.83 17.78 -4.18
C VAL A 200 -6.43 17.63 -2.79
N ILE A 201 -7.70 17.26 -2.71
CA ILE A 201 -8.36 16.84 -1.46
C ILE A 201 -8.66 15.35 -1.56
N LYS A 202 -8.28 14.57 -0.54
CA LYS A 202 -8.55 13.13 -0.49
C LYS A 202 -8.73 12.64 0.94
N PRO A 203 -9.47 11.53 1.18
CA PRO A 203 -9.58 10.94 2.51
C PRO A 203 -8.19 10.59 3.08
N ARG A 204 -7.98 10.86 4.38
CA ARG A 204 -6.73 10.49 5.09
C ARG A 204 -6.52 8.98 5.12
N VAL A 205 -7.62 8.25 5.28
CA VAL A 205 -7.68 6.79 5.26
C VAL A 205 -8.62 6.37 4.12
N GLY A 206 -8.25 5.34 3.37
CA GLY A 206 -9.00 4.86 2.20
C GLY A 206 -8.11 4.48 1.03
N PHE A 207 -8.69 3.88 -0.01
CA PHE A 207 -7.98 3.35 -1.18
C PHE A 207 -8.80 3.58 -2.48
N GLY A 208 -8.18 3.29 -3.63
CA GLY A 208 -8.89 3.19 -4.92
C GLY A 208 -9.31 4.52 -5.56
N GLY A 209 -8.83 5.66 -5.05
CA GLY A 209 -9.15 6.98 -5.60
C GLY A 209 -10.54 7.51 -5.24
N HIS A 210 -11.30 6.81 -4.40
CA HIS A 210 -12.60 7.29 -3.94
C HIS A 210 -12.46 8.56 -3.09
N GLY A 211 -13.30 9.56 -3.36
CA GLY A 211 -13.29 10.84 -2.65
C GLY A 211 -12.13 11.78 -3.02
N VAL A 212 -11.34 11.45 -4.04
CA VAL A 212 -10.27 12.33 -4.53
C VAL A 212 -10.87 13.46 -5.36
N GLN A 213 -10.57 14.70 -4.96
CA GLN A 213 -10.86 15.91 -5.71
C GLN A 213 -9.53 16.48 -6.21
N VAL A 214 -9.41 16.67 -7.52
CA VAL A 214 -8.29 17.39 -8.13
C VAL A 214 -8.84 18.67 -8.73
N ALA A 215 -8.26 19.81 -8.34
CA ALA A 215 -8.81 21.12 -8.63
C ALA A 215 -7.73 22.08 -9.13
N ASP A 216 -8.14 23.05 -9.95
CA ASP A 216 -7.30 24.17 -10.36
C ASP A 216 -7.21 25.24 -9.25
N PRO A 217 -6.24 26.16 -9.27
CA PRO A 217 -5.97 27.11 -8.16
C PRO A 217 -7.17 27.96 -7.73
N HIS A 218 -8.10 28.23 -8.64
CA HIS A 218 -9.24 29.12 -8.42
C HIS A 218 -10.55 28.37 -8.16
N ASP A 219 -10.54 27.05 -8.25
CA ASP A 219 -11.72 26.25 -8.00
C ASP A 219 -11.98 26.17 -6.49
N PRO A 220 -13.20 26.42 -6.01
CA PRO A 220 -13.52 26.26 -4.59
C PRO A 220 -13.53 24.78 -4.19
N PRO A 221 -13.12 24.43 -2.95
CA PRO A 221 -13.25 23.06 -2.45
C PRO A 221 -14.69 22.55 -2.55
N GLN A 222 -14.88 21.36 -3.11
CA GLN A 222 -16.20 20.74 -3.17
C GLN A 222 -16.57 20.14 -1.80
N SER A 223 -17.84 19.76 -1.63
CA SER A 223 -18.30 19.16 -0.36
C SER A 223 -17.58 17.83 -0.08
N PHE A 224 -17.11 17.65 1.15
CA PHE A 224 -16.60 16.40 1.70
C PHE A 224 -16.90 16.36 3.20
N PHE A 225 -16.90 15.16 3.79
CA PHE A 225 -17.18 14.95 5.21
C PHE A 225 -16.08 14.12 5.86
N GLY A 226 -15.70 14.47 7.09
CA GLY A 226 -14.71 13.73 7.87
C GLY A 226 -13.27 13.99 7.45
N ASN A 227 -12.37 13.14 7.91
CA ASN A 227 -10.92 13.36 7.90
C ASN A 227 -10.29 13.30 6.49
N HIS A 228 -9.97 14.47 5.94
CA HIS A 228 -9.34 14.62 4.63
C HIS A 228 -7.95 15.26 4.72
N LEU A 229 -7.22 15.11 3.63
CA LEU A 229 -5.91 15.68 3.38
C LEU A 229 -6.03 16.67 2.22
N LEU A 230 -5.74 17.95 2.48
CA LEU A 230 -5.54 18.97 1.45
C LEU A 230 -4.05 19.01 1.10
N SER A 231 -3.70 18.82 -0.17
CA SER A 231 -2.31 18.73 -0.64
C SER A 231 -2.05 19.67 -1.81
N GLU A 232 -0.82 20.15 -1.95
CA GLU A 232 -0.38 20.80 -3.18
C GLU A 232 -0.57 19.85 -4.38
N ARG A 233 -0.93 20.40 -5.54
CA ARG A 233 -1.10 19.58 -6.76
C ARG A 233 0.25 19.31 -7.40
N ILE A 234 0.50 18.04 -7.67
CA ILE A 234 1.63 17.58 -8.49
C ILE A 234 1.17 17.59 -9.94
N ILE A 235 1.97 18.17 -10.84
CA ILE A 235 1.62 18.19 -12.28
C ILE A 235 2.73 17.46 -13.04
N PRO A 236 2.48 16.22 -13.50
CA PRO A 236 3.44 15.47 -14.26
C PRO A 236 3.50 16.01 -15.69
N GLN A 237 4.63 15.79 -16.36
CA GLN A 237 4.64 15.90 -17.83
C GLN A 237 3.73 14.80 -18.39
N LEU A 238 2.78 15.17 -19.26
CA LEU A 238 1.85 14.20 -19.84
C LEU A 238 2.61 13.19 -20.71
N ARG A 239 2.21 11.92 -20.64
CA ARG A 239 2.76 10.83 -21.45
C ARG A 239 1.78 10.50 -22.56
N ASP A 240 2.17 10.74 -23.81
CA ASP A 240 1.30 10.60 -24.98
C ASP A 240 -0.04 11.35 -24.82
N GLY A 241 0.01 12.54 -24.22
CA GLY A 241 -1.16 13.37 -23.94
C GLY A 241 -2.02 12.93 -22.74
N ASN A 242 -1.60 11.89 -22.00
CA ASN A 242 -2.34 11.37 -20.85
C ASN A 242 -1.65 11.68 -19.51
N PHE A 243 -2.45 11.77 -18.45
CA PHE A 243 -1.96 11.73 -17.09
C PHE A 243 -1.48 10.32 -16.75
N TRP A 244 -0.52 10.24 -15.85
CA TRP A 244 0.04 8.96 -15.43
C TRP A 244 0.62 9.00 -14.03
N ASP A 245 0.65 7.83 -13.42
CA ASP A 245 1.41 7.54 -12.22
C ASP A 245 1.89 6.09 -12.27
N VAL A 246 2.65 5.66 -11.26
CA VAL A 246 3.25 4.32 -11.23
C VAL A 246 2.98 3.63 -9.89
N ARG A 247 2.53 2.38 -9.97
CA ARG A 247 2.45 1.45 -8.85
C ARG A 247 3.75 0.64 -8.79
N LEU A 248 4.61 0.91 -7.83
CA LEU A 248 5.86 0.18 -7.62
C LEU A 248 5.67 -0.97 -6.63
N PHE A 249 6.43 -2.04 -6.83
CA PHE A 249 6.43 -3.23 -5.98
C PHE A 249 7.80 -3.39 -5.32
N VAL A 250 7.81 -3.45 -4.00
CA VAL A 250 9.00 -3.82 -3.21
C VAL A 250 8.63 -4.99 -2.31
N MET A 251 9.30 -6.13 -2.53
CA MET A 251 8.98 -7.39 -1.86
C MET A 251 10.20 -7.89 -1.12
N ALA A 252 10.06 -8.12 0.19
CA ALA A 252 11.16 -8.45 1.09
C ALA A 252 12.37 -7.51 0.94
N GLY A 253 12.08 -6.21 0.81
CA GLY A 253 13.10 -5.17 0.63
C GLY A 253 13.78 -5.17 -0.75
N ARG A 254 13.25 -5.92 -1.72
CA ARG A 254 13.78 -5.98 -3.10
C ARG A 254 12.85 -5.25 -4.04
N TYR A 255 13.39 -4.29 -4.79
CA TYR A 255 12.63 -3.57 -5.81
C TYR A 255 12.38 -4.47 -7.02
N LEU A 256 11.13 -4.53 -7.50
CA LEU A 256 10.73 -5.40 -8.62
C LEU A 256 10.27 -4.62 -9.86
N GLY A 257 10.35 -3.29 -9.84
CA GLY A 257 9.74 -2.45 -10.87
C GLY A 257 8.31 -2.04 -10.48
N GLY A 258 7.48 -1.82 -11.49
CA GLY A 258 6.13 -1.31 -11.30
C GLY A 258 5.19 -1.50 -12.47
N VAL A 259 3.95 -1.09 -12.29
CA VAL A 259 2.95 -0.95 -13.34
C VAL A 259 2.71 0.55 -13.53
N LEU A 260 2.90 1.02 -14.76
CA LEU A 260 2.50 2.36 -15.17
C LEU A 260 0.98 2.38 -15.32
N ARG A 261 0.31 3.44 -14.87
CA ARG A 261 -1.12 3.63 -15.13
C ARG A 261 -1.31 4.94 -15.88
N THR A 262 -2.07 4.91 -16.96
CA THR A 262 -2.36 6.11 -17.77
C THR A 262 -3.86 6.39 -17.81
N SER A 263 -4.25 7.66 -17.84
CA SER A 263 -5.64 8.10 -17.95
C SER A 263 -5.75 9.44 -18.69
N PRO A 264 -6.82 9.68 -19.47
CA PRO A 264 -7.12 11.01 -19.99
C PRO A 264 -7.41 12.05 -18.89
N GLY A 265 -7.81 11.58 -17.70
CA GLY A 265 -8.05 12.42 -16.51
C GLY A 265 -6.96 12.30 -15.46
N ALA A 266 -6.91 13.25 -14.53
CA ALA A 266 -5.86 13.34 -13.50
C ALA A 266 -5.87 12.18 -12.49
N VAL A 267 -6.96 11.40 -12.39
CA VAL A 267 -7.04 10.20 -11.56
C VAL A 267 -6.78 8.98 -12.45
N THR A 268 -5.70 8.25 -12.16
CA THR A 268 -5.15 7.19 -13.00
C THR A 268 -5.39 5.78 -12.45
N ASN A 269 -6.07 5.64 -11.31
CA ASN A 269 -6.39 4.34 -10.73
C ASN A 269 -7.14 3.45 -11.73
N VAL A 270 -6.77 2.16 -11.80
CA VAL A 270 -7.43 1.19 -12.70
C VAL A 270 -8.92 1.04 -12.37
N PHE A 271 -9.28 1.06 -11.08
CA PHE A 271 -10.68 1.06 -10.61
C PHE A 271 -11.49 2.28 -11.08
N GLN A 272 -10.82 3.36 -11.54
CA GLN A 272 -11.43 4.58 -12.09
C GLN A 272 -11.28 4.65 -13.62
N GLY A 273 -10.92 3.54 -14.28
CA GLY A 273 -10.77 3.47 -15.74
C GLY A 273 -9.35 3.71 -16.26
N GLY A 274 -8.36 3.81 -15.38
CA GLY A 274 -6.95 3.87 -15.77
C GLY A 274 -6.48 2.62 -16.51
N THR A 275 -5.60 2.78 -17.50
CA THR A 275 -5.04 1.67 -18.28
C THR A 275 -3.68 1.24 -17.72
N PRO A 276 -3.52 -0.01 -17.26
CA PRO A 276 -2.24 -0.51 -16.79
C PRO A 276 -1.31 -0.83 -17.96
N GLN A 277 -0.04 -0.48 -17.81
CA GLN A 277 1.01 -0.71 -18.80
C GLN A 277 2.30 -1.14 -18.10
N ARG A 278 3.18 -1.81 -18.86
CA ARG A 278 4.51 -2.13 -18.37
C ARG A 278 5.29 -0.83 -18.14
N LEU A 279 5.95 -0.73 -17.00
CA LEU A 279 6.85 0.39 -16.70
C LEU A 279 8.10 0.28 -17.58
N ASP A 280 8.49 1.38 -18.22
CA ASP A 280 9.74 1.42 -18.99
C ASP A 280 10.97 1.41 -18.07
N ASP A 281 12.10 0.96 -18.64
CA ASP A 281 13.33 0.71 -17.89
C ASP A 281 13.94 2.00 -17.32
N GLU A 282 13.79 3.14 -18.00
CA GLU A 282 14.30 4.44 -17.53
C GLU A 282 13.55 4.90 -16.28
N THR A 283 12.21 4.88 -16.34
CA THR A 283 11.35 5.23 -15.20
C THR A 283 11.54 4.26 -14.04
N ALA A 284 11.68 2.96 -14.33
CA ALA A 284 11.97 1.96 -13.30
C ALA A 284 13.33 2.20 -12.61
N ALA A 285 14.38 2.52 -13.38
CA ALA A 285 15.69 2.84 -12.83
C ALA A 285 15.66 4.11 -11.96
N ALA A 286 14.95 5.15 -12.41
CA ALA A 286 14.82 6.42 -11.69
C ALA A 286 14.07 6.27 -10.34
N LEU A 287 13.14 5.32 -10.25
CA LEU A 287 12.32 5.11 -9.05
C LEU A 287 12.83 4.03 -8.10
N GLN A 288 13.88 3.29 -8.46
CA GLN A 288 14.42 2.23 -7.61
C GLN A 288 14.91 2.77 -6.25
N ALA A 289 15.75 3.82 -6.25
CA ALA A 289 16.24 4.41 -5.00
C ALA A 289 15.11 5.04 -4.16
N PRO A 290 14.18 5.84 -4.75
CA PRO A 290 12.98 6.31 -4.06
C PRO A 290 12.15 5.22 -3.40
N ALA A 291 11.88 4.12 -4.11
CA ALA A 291 11.06 3.04 -3.59
C ALA A 291 11.71 2.32 -2.40
N LEU A 292 13.03 2.07 -2.49
CA LEU A 292 13.78 1.41 -1.43
C LEU A 292 13.91 2.30 -0.19
N GLU A 293 14.20 3.59 -0.37
CA GLU A 293 14.27 4.56 0.74
C GLU A 293 12.90 4.71 1.43
N ALA A 294 11.81 4.82 0.66
CA ALA A 294 10.46 4.90 1.23
C ALA A 294 10.13 3.67 2.09
N VAL A 295 10.47 2.48 1.60
CA VAL A 295 10.25 1.23 2.34
C VAL A 295 11.07 1.19 3.62
N GLN A 296 12.33 1.62 3.62
CA GLN A 296 13.15 1.66 4.84
C GLN A 296 12.59 2.62 5.88
N LEU A 297 12.15 3.81 5.46
CA LEU A 297 11.58 4.81 6.38
C LEU A 297 10.26 4.32 6.98
N LEU A 298 9.40 3.69 6.17
CA LEU A 298 8.13 3.13 6.64
C LEU A 298 8.33 1.85 7.47
N ASP A 299 9.37 1.06 7.20
CA ASP A 299 9.77 -0.07 8.04
C ASP A 299 10.23 0.40 9.43
N ALA A 300 10.99 1.49 9.50
CA ALA A 300 11.38 2.11 10.76
C ALA A 300 10.17 2.69 11.53
N ALA A 301 9.21 3.29 10.81
CA ALA A 301 7.96 3.74 11.42
C ALA A 301 7.12 2.55 11.95
N ALA A 302 7.10 1.44 11.21
CA ALA A 302 6.46 0.21 11.65
C ALA A 302 7.14 -0.37 12.89
N GLU A 303 8.48 -0.40 12.96
CA GLU A 303 9.20 -0.81 14.18
C GLU A 303 8.81 0.06 15.38
N ALA A 304 8.75 1.39 15.19
CA ALA A 304 8.34 2.29 16.26
C ALA A 304 6.92 1.99 16.76
N VAL A 305 5.97 1.68 15.86
CA VAL A 305 4.63 1.22 16.25
C VAL A 305 4.70 -0.12 16.97
N HIS A 306 5.47 -1.09 16.45
CA HIS A 306 5.59 -2.43 17.00
C HIS A 306 6.07 -2.43 18.46
N CYS A 307 6.96 -1.50 18.83
CA CYS A 307 7.44 -1.32 20.19
C CYS A 307 6.42 -0.71 21.19
N LEU A 308 5.28 -0.19 20.72
CA LEU A 308 4.26 0.40 21.60
C LEU A 308 3.38 -0.69 22.24
N PRO A 309 2.77 -0.42 23.41
CA PRO A 309 1.74 -1.31 23.96
C PRO A 309 0.54 -1.39 23.03
N HIS A 310 0.18 -2.61 22.62
CA HIS A 310 -0.93 -2.84 21.69
C HIS A 310 -2.25 -3.05 22.43
N PRO A 311 -3.34 -2.37 22.01
CA PRO A 311 -4.65 -2.60 22.58
C PRO A 311 -5.12 -4.04 22.31
N PRO A 312 -5.85 -4.67 23.26
CA PRO A 312 -6.27 -6.07 23.17
C PRO A 312 -7.24 -6.38 22.02
N ALA A 313 -7.88 -5.35 21.44
CA ALA A 313 -8.62 -5.45 20.20
C ALA A 313 -8.65 -4.05 19.56
N THR A 314 -8.06 -3.90 18.39
CA THR A 314 -8.33 -2.74 17.53
C THR A 314 -8.89 -3.28 16.24
N ASP A 315 -10.09 -2.81 15.89
CA ASP A 315 -10.58 -2.91 14.54
C ASP A 315 -9.72 -1.97 13.69
N LEU A 316 -8.75 -2.54 12.98
CA LEU A 316 -7.88 -1.82 12.06
C LEU A 316 -8.59 -1.57 10.72
N THR A 317 -9.74 -2.22 10.48
CA THR A 317 -10.64 -2.12 9.33
C THR A 317 -11.80 -1.16 9.47
N ASN A 318 -12.12 -0.64 10.68
CA ASN A 318 -13.14 0.40 10.87
C ASN A 318 -12.66 1.73 10.26
N VAL A 319 -12.71 1.76 8.94
CA VAL A 319 -12.87 2.93 8.12
C VAL A 319 -14.38 2.95 7.88
N GLU A 320 -15.12 3.65 8.73
CA GLU A 320 -16.49 4.02 8.36
C GLU A 320 -16.38 4.81 7.04
N TYR A 321 -17.03 4.28 6.00
CA TYR A 321 -17.16 4.96 4.70
C TYR A 321 -18.26 6.01 4.76
#